data_AF-A0A961AS55-F1
#
_entry.id   AF-A0A961AS55-F1
#
_cell.length_a   1.000
_cell.length_b   1.000
_cell.length_c   1.000
_cell.angle_alpha   90.00
_cell.angle_beta   90.00
_cell.angle_gamma   90.00
#
_symmetry.space_group_name_H-M   'P 1'
#
loop_
_entity.id
_entity.type
_entity.pdbx_description
1 polymer ?
#
loop_
_entity_poly.entity_id
_entity_poly.type
_entity_poly.pdbx_seq_one_letter_code
_entity_poly.pdbx_strand_id
1 'polypeptide(L)'
;EGDGPRPLMVYIHGGGWRGGTKEIRKGQIEPYLEKGVSVASVEYRLTPANPLPAPVHDAARAIQFLRSKADEWNLDKTRIALTGGSAGACTSMWLLLHDDLADPKADDPVLRESTRVTAAAVGSGQTSIDPKVIEPWLGPNVLKHSMIFSAVGEATMDDAFANYEKHAADYKEFSPINHVSAGDPPLLMTYGGDMSLPSKDAGHGIHHPVYGVKMKEACDAAGVECHLLIPGTSTSEKYTSATTFLLDKLLAGKK
;
A
#
# COMPACT_ATOMS: atom_id res chain seq x y z
N GLU A 1 2.45 -24.45 -13.81
CA GLU A 1 1.79 -25.76 -13.66
C GLU A 1 2.06 -26.35 -12.27
N GLY A 2 1.19 -27.25 -11.81
CA GLY A 2 1.32 -28.02 -10.55
C GLY A 2 0.05 -27.96 -9.68
N ASP A 3 -0.03 -28.84 -8.70
CA ASP A 3 -1.28 -29.18 -8.01
C ASP A 3 -1.75 -28.14 -6.98
N GLY A 4 -3.07 -27.92 -6.93
CA GLY A 4 -3.78 -27.16 -5.91
C GLY A 4 -3.83 -25.63 -6.10
N PRO A 5 -4.63 -24.93 -5.26
CA PRO A 5 -4.79 -23.48 -5.32
C PRO A 5 -3.50 -22.72 -5.04
N ARG A 6 -3.25 -21.66 -5.82
CA ARG A 6 -1.99 -20.90 -5.79
C ARG A 6 -2.08 -19.63 -4.95
N PRO A 7 -1.09 -19.33 -4.09
CA PRO A 7 -0.98 -18.01 -3.49
C PRO A 7 -1.00 -16.91 -4.54
N LEU A 8 -1.46 -15.73 -4.17
CA LEU A 8 -1.59 -14.59 -5.05
C LEU A 8 -0.75 -13.41 -4.56
N MET A 9 0.06 -12.86 -5.44
CA MET A 9 0.63 -11.52 -5.28
C MET A 9 -0.19 -10.54 -6.12
N VAL A 10 -0.68 -9.47 -5.50
CA VAL A 10 -1.42 -8.40 -6.18
C VAL A 10 -0.56 -7.14 -6.23
N TYR A 11 -0.32 -6.66 -7.45
CA TYR A 11 0.34 -5.39 -7.70
C TYR A 11 -0.68 -4.26 -7.80
N ILE A 12 -0.46 -3.21 -7.00
CA ILE A 12 -1.20 -1.95 -7.06
C ILE A 12 -0.21 -0.89 -7.56
N HIS A 13 -0.52 -0.30 -8.70
CA HIS A 13 0.42 0.62 -9.36
C HIS A 13 0.58 1.94 -8.61
N GLY A 14 1.70 2.61 -8.82
CA GLY A 14 1.93 3.98 -8.36
C GLY A 14 1.33 5.02 -9.31
N GLY A 15 1.68 6.29 -9.09
CA GLY A 15 1.21 7.41 -9.94
C GLY A 15 0.43 8.48 -9.19
N GLY A 16 0.56 8.55 -7.86
CA GLY A 16 -0.08 9.59 -7.04
C GLY A 16 -1.61 9.56 -7.07
N TRP A 17 -2.22 8.42 -7.40
CA TRP A 17 -3.62 8.27 -7.79
C TRP A 17 -4.07 9.18 -8.95
N ARG A 18 -3.14 9.83 -9.66
CA ARG A 18 -3.39 10.76 -10.78
C ARG A 18 -3.10 10.14 -12.14
N GLY A 19 -2.41 9.00 -12.14
CA GLY A 19 -1.99 8.28 -13.33
C GLY A 19 -1.46 6.90 -12.97
N GLY A 20 -0.74 6.31 -13.93
CA GLY A 20 -0.30 4.92 -13.89
C GLY A 20 -1.30 3.99 -14.57
N THR A 21 -0.92 2.73 -14.68
CA THR A 21 -1.74 1.65 -15.25
C THR A 21 -1.39 0.34 -14.55
N LYS A 22 -2.22 -0.68 -14.74
CA LYS A 22 -1.93 -2.06 -14.31
C LYS A 22 -0.75 -2.71 -15.03
N GLU A 23 -0.11 -2.04 -16.00
CA GLU A 23 1.01 -2.61 -16.72
C GLU A 23 2.20 -2.80 -15.78
N ILE A 24 2.62 -4.06 -15.63
CA ILE A 24 3.71 -4.47 -14.76
C ILE A 24 4.84 -5.08 -15.61
N ARG A 25 6.08 -4.75 -15.27
CA ARG A 25 7.24 -5.25 -16.03
C ARG A 25 7.45 -6.73 -15.75
N LYS A 26 7.76 -7.51 -16.78
CA LYS A 26 8.01 -8.96 -16.70
C LYS A 26 8.93 -9.36 -15.54
N GLY A 27 10.06 -8.67 -15.36
CA GLY A 27 11.02 -8.96 -14.29
C GLY A 27 10.51 -8.74 -12.85
N GLN A 28 9.39 -8.01 -12.66
CA GLN A 28 8.72 -7.89 -11.36
C GLN A 28 7.75 -9.05 -11.09
N ILE A 29 7.42 -9.82 -12.12
CA ILE A 29 6.41 -10.89 -12.10
C ILE A 29 7.09 -12.27 -12.06
N GLU A 30 8.13 -12.46 -12.89
CA GLU A 30 8.83 -13.73 -13.08
C GLU A 30 9.23 -14.43 -11.76
N PRO A 31 9.83 -13.74 -10.76
CA PRO A 31 10.24 -14.40 -9.52
C PRO A 31 9.07 -15.06 -8.75
N TYR A 32 7.86 -14.53 -8.88
CA TYR A 32 6.65 -15.09 -8.24
C TYR A 32 6.12 -16.28 -9.04
N LEU A 33 6.01 -16.13 -10.36
CA LEU A 33 5.53 -17.20 -11.24
C LEU A 33 6.43 -18.43 -11.18
N GLU A 34 7.75 -18.24 -11.15
CA GLU A 34 8.75 -19.31 -11.02
C GLU A 34 8.63 -20.10 -9.71
N LYS A 35 8.07 -19.50 -8.66
CA LYS A 35 7.80 -20.15 -7.36
C LYS A 35 6.38 -20.66 -7.22
N GLY A 36 5.58 -20.56 -8.29
CA GLY A 36 4.21 -21.01 -8.33
C GLY A 36 3.25 -20.13 -7.54
N VAL A 37 3.56 -18.83 -7.45
CA VAL A 37 2.68 -17.77 -6.95
C VAL A 37 2.04 -17.08 -8.16
N SER A 38 0.71 -17.02 -8.19
CA SER A 38 -0.04 -16.28 -9.20
C SER A 38 0.14 -14.78 -9.01
N VAL A 39 0.02 -14.01 -10.09
CA VAL A 39 0.14 -12.55 -10.05
C VAL A 39 -1.09 -11.91 -10.66
N ALA A 40 -1.67 -10.95 -9.96
CA ALA A 40 -2.68 -10.04 -10.48
C ALA A 40 -2.16 -8.60 -10.41
N SER A 41 -2.62 -7.76 -11.33
CA SER A 41 -2.34 -6.33 -11.34
C SER A 41 -3.65 -5.59 -11.57
N VAL A 42 -3.92 -4.57 -10.75
CA VAL A 42 -5.24 -3.94 -10.67
C VAL A 42 -5.19 -2.49 -11.11
N GLU A 43 -6.27 -2.02 -11.73
CA GLU A 43 -6.52 -0.60 -11.99
C GLU A 43 -7.36 -0.02 -10.86
N TYR A 44 -7.29 1.29 -10.71
CA TYR A 44 -8.20 2.06 -9.88
C TYR A 44 -8.57 3.38 -10.57
N ARG A 45 -9.73 3.95 -10.22
CA ARG A 45 -10.13 5.26 -10.75
C ARG A 45 -9.17 6.35 -10.30
N LEU A 46 -8.91 7.29 -11.21
CA LEU A 46 -7.90 8.33 -11.02
C LEU A 46 -8.51 9.67 -10.58
N THR A 47 -7.75 10.37 -9.76
CA THR A 47 -7.93 11.78 -9.40
C THR A 47 -7.51 12.70 -10.57
N PRO A 48 -8.06 13.92 -10.66
CA PRO A 48 -9.02 14.54 -9.73
C PRO A 48 -10.48 14.11 -9.97
N ALA A 49 -10.78 13.37 -11.05
CA ALA A 49 -12.15 12.99 -11.38
C ALA A 49 -12.80 12.08 -10.31
N ASN A 50 -11.98 11.27 -9.63
CA ASN A 50 -12.43 10.35 -8.58
C ASN A 50 -11.47 10.50 -7.37
N PRO A 51 -11.68 11.49 -6.49
CA PRO A 51 -10.89 11.64 -5.27
C PRO A 51 -11.14 10.47 -4.30
N LEU A 52 -10.42 10.46 -3.19
CA LEU A 52 -10.69 9.56 -2.07
C LEU A 52 -12.19 9.61 -1.71
N PRO A 53 -12.79 8.44 -1.41
CA PRO A 53 -12.16 7.14 -1.19
C PRO A 53 -11.94 6.30 -2.46
N ALA A 54 -12.31 6.79 -3.65
CA ALA A 54 -12.47 5.99 -4.86
C ALA A 54 -11.23 5.12 -5.24
N PRO A 55 -10.00 5.66 -5.37
CA PRO A 55 -8.87 4.83 -5.79
C PRO A 55 -8.53 3.70 -4.80
N VAL A 56 -8.67 3.97 -3.50
CA VAL A 56 -8.38 3.00 -2.44
C VAL A 56 -9.47 1.93 -2.37
N HIS A 57 -10.73 2.34 -2.44
CA HIS A 57 -11.86 1.42 -2.46
C HIS A 57 -11.90 0.55 -3.73
N ASP A 58 -11.46 1.06 -4.88
CA ASP A 58 -11.34 0.26 -6.10
C ASP A 58 -10.31 -0.86 -5.93
N ALA A 59 -9.17 -0.58 -5.30
CA ALA A 59 -8.18 -1.60 -4.98
C ALA A 59 -8.73 -2.64 -3.98
N ALA A 60 -9.43 -2.19 -2.92
CA ALA A 60 -10.10 -3.07 -1.97
C ALA A 60 -11.09 -4.01 -2.68
N ARG A 61 -11.91 -3.43 -3.56
CA ARG A 61 -12.89 -4.14 -4.37
C ARG A 61 -12.23 -5.15 -5.31
N ALA A 62 -11.06 -4.83 -5.85
CA ALA A 62 -10.30 -5.75 -6.69
C ALA A 62 -9.80 -6.98 -5.90
N ILE A 63 -9.36 -6.80 -4.64
CA ILE A 63 -8.99 -7.93 -3.77
C ILE A 63 -10.19 -8.85 -3.51
N GLN A 64 -11.33 -8.26 -3.16
CA GLN A 64 -12.57 -9.02 -2.97
C GLN A 64 -12.99 -9.78 -4.23
N PHE A 65 -12.89 -9.13 -5.39
CA PHE A 65 -13.20 -9.76 -6.67
C PHE A 65 -12.27 -10.94 -6.97
N LEU A 66 -10.96 -10.77 -6.77
CA LEU A 66 -9.98 -11.85 -6.92
C LEU A 66 -10.29 -13.04 -5.99
N ARG A 67 -10.70 -12.79 -4.75
CA ARG A 67 -11.15 -13.84 -3.81
C ARG A 67 -12.42 -14.53 -4.29
N SER A 68 -13.40 -13.78 -4.80
CA SER A 68 -14.65 -14.36 -5.33
C SER A 68 -14.42 -15.26 -6.55
N LYS A 69 -13.28 -15.09 -7.23
CA LYS A 69 -12.83 -15.88 -8.38
C LYS A 69 -11.86 -17.00 -8.02
N ALA A 70 -11.56 -17.20 -6.75
CA ALA A 70 -10.50 -18.09 -6.30
C ALA A 70 -10.68 -19.53 -6.80
N ASP A 71 -11.89 -20.08 -6.73
CA ASP A 71 -12.17 -21.45 -7.19
C ASP A 71 -12.02 -21.56 -8.73
N GLU A 72 -12.54 -20.57 -9.46
CA GLU A 72 -12.49 -20.52 -10.94
C GLU A 72 -11.06 -20.40 -11.47
N TRP A 73 -10.23 -19.60 -10.79
CA TRP A 73 -8.87 -19.26 -11.22
C TRP A 73 -7.79 -20.06 -10.48
N ASN A 74 -8.19 -21.05 -9.69
CA ASN A 74 -7.33 -21.90 -8.88
C ASN A 74 -6.36 -21.07 -7.99
N LEU A 75 -6.91 -20.07 -7.30
CA LEU A 75 -6.20 -19.21 -6.36
C LEU A 75 -6.49 -19.65 -4.93
N ASP A 76 -5.48 -19.56 -4.08
CA ASP A 76 -5.65 -19.72 -2.64
C ASP A 76 -6.08 -18.39 -2.03
N LYS A 77 -7.38 -18.26 -1.75
CA LYS A 77 -7.91 -17.04 -1.15
C LYS A 77 -7.34 -16.75 0.24
N THR A 78 -6.73 -17.70 0.94
CA THR A 78 -6.14 -17.45 2.27
C THR A 78 -4.73 -16.88 2.22
N ARG A 79 -4.09 -16.90 1.03
CA ARG A 79 -2.70 -16.49 0.81
C ARG A 79 -2.61 -15.43 -0.28
N ILE A 80 -2.95 -14.20 0.09
CA ILE A 80 -2.91 -13.03 -0.80
C ILE A 80 -1.95 -12.00 -0.20
N ALA A 81 -0.99 -11.50 -0.98
CA ALA A 81 -0.10 -10.43 -0.54
C ALA A 81 -0.07 -9.27 -1.52
N LEU A 82 0.26 -8.08 -1.02
CA LEU A 82 0.24 -6.85 -1.81
C LEU A 82 1.65 -6.32 -2.08
N THR A 83 1.82 -5.71 -3.25
CA THR A 83 3.00 -4.90 -3.55
C THR A 83 2.64 -3.71 -4.42
N GLY A 84 3.49 -2.69 -4.39
CA GLY A 84 3.24 -1.44 -5.08
C GLY A 84 4.28 -0.39 -4.72
N GLY A 85 4.31 0.68 -5.52
CA GLY A 85 5.18 1.83 -5.29
C GLY A 85 4.37 3.11 -5.11
N SER A 86 4.88 4.07 -4.32
CA SER A 86 4.29 5.41 -4.16
C SER A 86 2.81 5.31 -3.73
N ALA A 87 1.86 5.87 -4.49
CA ALA A 87 0.43 5.75 -4.17
C ALA A 87 -0.07 4.30 -4.02
N GLY A 88 0.43 3.36 -4.83
CA GLY A 88 0.09 1.95 -4.68
C GLY A 88 0.69 1.31 -3.43
N ALA A 89 1.82 1.83 -2.94
CA ALA A 89 2.36 1.47 -1.63
C ALA A 89 1.49 2.01 -0.49
N CYS A 90 1.03 3.27 -0.58
CA CYS A 90 0.07 3.85 0.37
C CYS A 90 -1.20 2.99 0.45
N THR A 91 -1.82 2.69 -0.71
CA THR A 91 -3.02 1.84 -0.78
C THR A 91 -2.77 0.41 -0.26
N SER A 92 -1.62 -0.18 -0.58
CA SER A 92 -1.26 -1.52 -0.08
C SER A 92 -1.09 -1.55 1.45
N MET A 93 -0.50 -0.51 2.04
CA MET A 93 -0.39 -0.40 3.50
C MET A 93 -1.75 -0.15 4.14
N TRP A 94 -2.61 0.67 3.53
CA TRP A 94 -3.98 0.86 4.02
C TRP A 94 -4.74 -0.47 4.03
N LEU A 95 -4.74 -1.24 2.94
CA LEU A 95 -5.39 -2.55 2.88
C LEU A 95 -4.80 -3.59 3.84
N LEU A 96 -3.51 -3.48 4.16
CA LEU A 96 -2.83 -4.38 5.10
C LEU A 96 -3.27 -4.14 6.55
N LEU A 97 -3.39 -2.87 6.93
CA LEU A 97 -3.53 -2.42 8.32
C LEU A 97 -4.98 -2.06 8.69
N HIS A 98 -5.80 -1.71 7.71
CA HIS A 98 -7.21 -1.38 7.93
C HIS A 98 -8.02 -2.63 8.28
N ASP A 99 -9.07 -2.43 9.08
CA ASP A 99 -10.05 -3.47 9.40
C ASP A 99 -10.70 -4.08 8.15
N ASP A 100 -11.25 -5.29 8.29
CA ASP A 100 -11.88 -5.97 7.17
C ASP A 100 -13.11 -5.21 6.67
N LEU A 101 -13.21 -4.99 5.35
CA LEU A 101 -14.36 -4.34 4.73
C LEU A 101 -15.44 -5.34 4.29
N ALA A 102 -15.25 -6.64 4.55
CA ALA A 102 -16.27 -7.64 4.26
C ALA A 102 -17.60 -7.30 4.94
N ASP A 103 -18.68 -7.34 4.16
CA ASP A 103 -20.04 -7.36 4.68
C ASP A 103 -20.67 -8.72 4.39
N PRO A 104 -20.68 -9.66 5.36
CA PRO A 104 -21.25 -11.00 5.18
C PRO A 104 -22.74 -11.00 4.82
N LYS A 105 -23.44 -9.88 5.04
CA LYS A 105 -24.88 -9.72 4.78
C LYS A 105 -25.18 -8.97 3.49
N ALA A 106 -24.16 -8.48 2.77
CA ALA A 106 -24.37 -7.76 1.52
C ALA A 106 -25.05 -8.64 0.47
N ASP A 107 -25.93 -8.07 -0.36
CA ASP A 107 -26.52 -8.80 -1.49
C ASP A 107 -25.48 -9.15 -2.55
N ASP A 108 -24.50 -8.26 -2.73
CA ASP A 108 -23.37 -8.47 -3.63
C ASP A 108 -22.39 -9.50 -3.05
N PRO A 109 -22.23 -10.68 -3.69
CA PRO A 109 -21.36 -11.73 -3.18
C PRO A 109 -19.89 -11.33 -3.12
N VAL A 110 -19.45 -10.35 -3.92
CA VAL A 110 -18.07 -9.87 -3.87
C VAL A 110 -17.85 -9.03 -2.62
N LEU A 111 -18.83 -8.23 -2.16
CA LEU A 111 -18.69 -7.45 -0.91
C LEU A 111 -18.61 -8.35 0.34
N ARG A 112 -19.01 -9.63 0.24
CA ARG A 112 -18.88 -10.60 1.33
C ARG A 112 -17.46 -11.11 1.50
N GLU A 113 -16.62 -10.98 0.49
CA GLU A 113 -15.23 -11.45 0.56
C GLU A 113 -14.37 -10.50 1.39
N SER A 114 -13.39 -11.06 2.10
CA SER A 114 -12.48 -10.30 2.96
C SER A 114 -11.54 -9.39 2.16
N THR A 115 -11.21 -8.22 2.69
CA THR A 115 -10.11 -7.39 2.17
C THR A 115 -8.78 -7.66 2.86
N ARG A 116 -8.76 -8.44 3.96
CA ARG A 116 -7.53 -8.73 4.70
C ARG A 116 -6.54 -9.50 3.82
N VAL A 117 -5.26 -9.27 4.03
CA VAL A 117 -4.16 -9.90 3.27
C VAL A 117 -3.12 -10.51 4.20
N THR A 118 -2.30 -11.41 3.66
CA THR A 118 -1.28 -12.16 4.40
C THR A 118 -0.05 -11.32 4.71
N ALA A 119 0.34 -10.40 3.81
CA ALA A 119 1.51 -9.54 3.95
C ALA A 119 1.47 -8.41 2.91
N ALA A 120 2.28 -7.37 3.10
CA ALA A 120 2.61 -6.43 2.02
C ALA A 120 4.10 -6.10 1.97
N ALA A 121 4.63 -5.91 0.77
CA ALA A 121 5.98 -5.36 0.59
C ALA A 121 5.95 -4.22 -0.43
N VAL A 122 6.35 -3.03 0.01
CA VAL A 122 6.08 -1.79 -0.72
C VAL A 122 7.32 -0.92 -0.90
N GLY A 123 7.29 -0.03 -1.89
CA GLY A 123 8.40 0.88 -2.21
C GLY A 123 8.01 2.35 -2.19
N SER A 124 8.78 3.17 -1.47
CA SER A 124 8.65 4.63 -1.42
C SER A 124 7.21 5.12 -1.18
N GLY A 125 6.47 4.44 -0.31
CA GLY A 125 5.06 4.75 -0.03
C GLY A 125 4.87 5.91 0.91
N GLN A 126 3.72 6.56 0.83
CA GLN A 126 3.28 7.55 1.81
C GLN A 126 2.60 6.80 2.96
N THR A 127 3.08 6.97 4.19
CA THR A 127 2.49 6.36 5.38
C THR A 127 1.47 7.28 6.06
N SER A 128 1.49 8.56 5.68
CA SER A 128 0.45 9.55 5.93
C SER A 128 0.27 10.42 4.68
N ILE A 129 -0.94 10.91 4.46
CA ILE A 129 -1.27 11.90 3.43
C ILE A 129 -1.73 13.23 4.04
N ASP A 130 -1.81 13.33 5.37
CA ASP A 130 -2.28 14.54 6.03
C ASP A 130 -1.22 15.66 5.92
N PRO A 131 -1.52 16.79 5.25
CA PRO A 131 -0.57 17.88 5.08
C PRO A 131 -0.06 18.45 6.42
N LYS A 132 -0.88 18.46 7.48
CA LYS A 132 -0.50 18.92 8.83
C LYS A 132 0.39 17.93 9.58
N VAL A 133 0.48 16.68 9.13
CA VAL A 133 1.37 15.65 9.70
C VAL A 133 2.68 15.57 8.94
N ILE A 134 2.60 15.55 7.60
CA ILE A 134 3.78 15.29 6.76
C ILE A 134 4.70 16.50 6.63
N GLU A 135 4.18 17.73 6.67
CA GLU A 135 5.02 18.93 6.63
C GLU A 135 5.94 19.03 7.86
N PRO A 136 5.47 18.86 9.11
CA PRO A 136 6.37 18.82 10.26
C PRO A 136 7.47 17.76 10.18
N TRP A 137 7.22 16.64 9.50
CA TRP A 137 8.22 15.58 9.34
C TRP A 137 9.27 15.89 8.27
N LEU A 138 8.85 16.54 7.19
CA LEU A 138 9.60 16.59 5.93
C LEU A 138 9.96 18.00 5.48
N GLY A 139 9.38 19.03 6.12
CA GLY A 139 9.44 20.41 5.68
C GLY A 139 8.50 20.73 4.52
N PRO A 140 8.42 22.01 4.12
CA PRO A 140 7.36 22.54 3.25
C PRO A 140 7.41 22.02 1.81
N ASN A 141 8.55 21.48 1.37
CA ASN A 141 8.70 21.01 0.00
C ASN A 141 7.82 19.79 -0.31
N VAL A 142 7.45 18.96 0.68
CA VAL A 142 6.51 17.85 0.47
C VAL A 142 5.15 18.33 -0.02
N LEU A 143 4.70 19.50 0.46
CA LEU A 143 3.39 20.07 0.15
C LEU A 143 3.28 20.59 -1.29
N LYS A 144 4.42 20.73 -1.99
CA LYS A 144 4.45 21.09 -3.42
C LYS A 144 4.05 19.91 -4.31
N HIS A 145 3.97 18.69 -3.77
CA HIS A 145 3.56 17.54 -4.55
C HIS A 145 2.03 17.45 -4.67
N SER A 146 1.53 17.48 -5.89
CA SER A 146 0.09 17.55 -6.19
C SER A 146 -0.73 16.33 -5.76
N MET A 147 -0.09 15.18 -5.49
CA MET A 147 -0.79 14.01 -4.95
C MET A 147 -1.65 14.36 -3.72
N ILE A 148 -1.14 15.17 -2.80
CA ILE A 148 -1.80 15.40 -1.50
C ILE A 148 -3.13 16.14 -1.67
N PHE A 149 -3.14 17.25 -2.39
CA PHE A 149 -4.38 18.02 -2.60
C PHE A 149 -5.31 17.34 -3.63
N SER A 150 -4.75 16.69 -4.67
CA SER A 150 -5.57 15.97 -5.65
C SER A 150 -6.27 14.75 -5.04
N ALA A 151 -5.69 14.12 -4.02
CA ALA A 151 -6.28 12.99 -3.31
C ALA A 151 -7.66 13.32 -2.73
N VAL A 152 -7.85 14.54 -2.23
CA VAL A 152 -9.12 15.01 -1.64
C VAL A 152 -9.96 15.85 -2.62
N GLY A 153 -9.56 15.88 -3.89
CA GLY A 153 -10.29 16.56 -4.97
C GLY A 153 -10.08 18.06 -5.04
N GLU A 154 -9.10 18.60 -4.32
CA GLU A 154 -8.75 20.02 -4.36
C GLU A 154 -7.78 20.32 -5.51
N ALA A 155 -7.77 21.56 -5.98
CA ALA A 155 -6.95 21.99 -7.12
C ALA A 155 -5.54 22.42 -6.70
N THR A 156 -5.39 22.92 -5.47
CA THR A 156 -4.14 23.42 -4.90
C THR A 156 -3.99 23.02 -3.43
N MET A 157 -2.78 23.15 -2.90
CA MET A 157 -2.54 22.95 -1.46
C MET A 157 -3.20 24.04 -0.61
N ASP A 158 -3.29 25.27 -1.12
CA ASP A 158 -3.96 26.37 -0.40
C ASP A 158 -5.45 26.08 -0.23
N ASP A 159 -6.11 25.55 -1.27
CA ASP A 159 -7.50 25.10 -1.19
C ASP A 159 -7.66 23.94 -0.20
N ALA A 160 -6.70 23.00 -0.20
CA ALA A 160 -6.70 21.86 0.72
C ALA A 160 -6.57 22.31 2.20
N PHE A 161 -5.75 23.33 2.48
CA PHE A 161 -5.67 23.92 3.82
C PHE A 161 -6.91 24.74 4.18
N ALA A 162 -7.44 25.53 3.25
CA ALA A 162 -8.68 26.30 3.46
C ALA A 162 -9.87 25.38 3.78
N ASN A 163 -9.91 24.21 3.14
CA ASN A 163 -10.93 23.19 3.31
C ASN A 163 -10.49 22.05 4.24
N TYR A 164 -9.46 22.23 5.07
CA TYR A 164 -8.89 21.13 5.85
C TYR A 164 -9.93 20.39 6.69
N GLU A 165 -10.80 21.13 7.40
CA GLU A 165 -11.82 20.53 8.27
C GLU A 165 -12.84 19.66 7.51
N LYS A 166 -13.08 19.97 6.23
CA LYS A 166 -13.92 19.14 5.33
C LYS A 166 -13.25 17.80 5.03
N HIS A 167 -11.92 17.79 4.93
CA HIS A 167 -11.10 16.64 4.49
C HIS A 167 -10.40 15.92 5.63
N ALA A 168 -10.51 16.41 6.87
CA ALA A 168 -9.81 15.87 8.04
C ALA A 168 -10.11 14.38 8.27
N ALA A 169 -11.35 13.96 7.99
CA ALA A 169 -11.74 12.55 8.05
C ALA A 169 -11.01 11.71 7.00
N ASP A 170 -10.92 12.18 5.75
CA ASP A 170 -10.22 11.47 4.67
C ASP A 170 -8.70 11.42 4.93
N TYR A 171 -8.10 12.50 5.44
CA TYR A 171 -6.69 12.49 5.82
C TYR A 171 -6.39 11.49 6.92
N LYS A 172 -7.27 11.40 7.92
CA LYS A 172 -7.14 10.41 9.00
C LYS A 172 -7.31 9.00 8.46
N GLU A 173 -8.35 8.77 7.67
CA GLU A 173 -8.73 7.47 7.14
C GLU A 173 -7.69 6.93 6.15
N PHE A 174 -7.26 7.74 5.18
CA PHE A 174 -6.37 7.27 4.11
C PHE A 174 -4.88 7.51 4.40
N SER A 175 -4.53 7.72 5.67
CA SER A 175 -3.16 7.67 6.19
C SER A 175 -2.93 6.31 6.85
N PRO A 176 -2.25 5.35 6.19
CA PRO A 176 -2.11 3.98 6.69
C PRO A 176 -1.58 3.86 8.11
N ILE A 177 -0.69 4.77 8.54
CA ILE A 177 -0.10 4.76 9.88
C ILE A 177 -1.14 4.84 11.01
N ASN A 178 -2.32 5.41 10.74
CA ASN A 178 -3.37 5.56 11.75
C ASN A 178 -4.13 4.27 12.05
N HIS A 179 -3.95 3.23 11.23
CA HIS A 179 -4.67 1.95 11.36
C HIS A 179 -3.84 0.85 12.00
N VAL A 180 -2.56 1.10 12.27
CA VAL A 180 -1.66 0.10 12.86
C VAL A 180 -2.23 -0.42 14.18
N SER A 181 -2.43 -1.73 14.25
CA SER A 181 -3.02 -2.42 15.39
C SER A 181 -2.30 -3.72 15.71
N ALA A 182 -2.43 -4.19 16.95
CA ALA A 182 -1.83 -5.45 17.38
C ALA A 182 -2.47 -6.62 16.61
N GLY A 183 -1.64 -7.48 16.02
CA GLY A 183 -2.10 -8.62 15.21
C GLY A 183 -2.21 -8.33 13.71
N ASP A 184 -1.83 -7.13 13.27
CA ASP A 184 -1.73 -6.84 11.84
C ASP A 184 -0.72 -7.74 11.11
N PRO A 185 -0.94 -8.02 9.82
CA PRO A 185 -0.04 -8.88 9.05
C PRO A 185 1.30 -8.20 8.79
N PRO A 186 2.36 -8.98 8.49
CA PRO A 186 3.71 -8.45 8.35
C PRO A 186 3.86 -7.50 7.16
N LEU A 187 4.68 -6.46 7.36
CA LEU A 187 4.98 -5.41 6.39
C LEU A 187 6.49 -5.35 6.09
N LEU A 188 6.85 -5.14 4.81
CA LEU A 188 8.18 -4.69 4.43
C LEU A 188 8.09 -3.39 3.62
N MET A 189 8.92 -2.41 3.96
CA MET A 189 9.03 -1.15 3.23
C MET A 189 10.45 -0.93 2.73
N THR A 190 10.56 -0.39 1.53
CA THR A 190 11.84 0.02 0.92
C THR A 190 11.80 1.49 0.54
N TYR A 191 12.88 2.23 0.77
CA TYR A 191 13.01 3.64 0.38
C TYR A 191 14.42 3.93 -0.15
N GLY A 192 14.57 5.09 -0.81
CA GLY A 192 15.89 5.64 -1.16
C GLY A 192 16.70 6.03 0.09
N GLY A 193 18.03 6.10 -0.04
CA GLY A 193 18.94 6.34 1.09
C GLY A 193 19.15 7.82 1.47
N ASP A 194 18.50 8.76 0.79
CA ASP A 194 18.66 10.18 1.09
C ASP A 194 17.74 10.59 2.26
N MET A 195 18.35 10.91 3.40
CA MET A 195 17.67 11.30 4.64
C MET A 195 17.65 12.81 4.87
N SER A 196 18.01 13.64 3.87
CA SER A 196 18.17 15.09 4.05
C SER A 196 16.85 15.82 4.34
N LEU A 197 16.84 16.57 5.45
CA LEU A 197 15.71 17.40 5.88
C LEU A 197 16.09 18.91 5.90
N PRO A 198 15.16 19.82 5.55
CA PRO A 198 13.87 19.53 4.91
C PRO A 198 14.06 18.87 3.54
N SER A 199 13.04 18.19 3.04
CA SER A 199 13.10 17.48 1.77
C SER A 199 13.53 18.44 0.66
N LYS A 200 14.57 18.09 -0.09
CA LYS A 200 15.14 18.90 -1.18
C LYS A 200 14.12 19.48 -2.17
N ASP A 201 13.10 18.70 -2.52
CA ASP A 201 12.04 19.07 -3.45
C ASP A 201 10.76 18.25 -3.20
N ALA A 202 9.74 18.45 -4.03
CA ALA A 202 8.45 17.76 -3.95
C ALA A 202 8.55 16.25 -4.17
N GLY A 203 9.39 15.82 -5.12
CA GLY A 203 9.58 14.42 -5.46
C GLY A 203 10.37 13.67 -4.38
N HIS A 204 11.38 14.31 -3.81
CA HIS A 204 12.09 13.81 -2.64
C HIS A 204 11.15 13.74 -1.42
N GLY A 205 10.36 14.80 -1.18
CA GLY A 205 9.43 14.86 -0.05
C GLY A 205 8.39 13.77 -0.09
N ILE A 206 7.67 13.60 -1.21
CA ILE A 206 6.60 12.60 -1.30
C ILE A 206 7.10 11.15 -1.23
N HIS A 207 8.38 10.91 -1.51
CA HIS A 207 9.02 9.57 -1.46
C HIS A 207 10.06 9.46 -0.34
N HIS A 208 10.03 10.35 0.65
CA HIS A 208 11.09 10.45 1.65
C HIS A 208 11.12 9.22 2.57
N PRO A 209 12.31 8.66 2.90
CA PRO A 209 12.45 7.52 3.81
C PRO A 209 11.90 7.73 5.24
N VAL A 210 11.59 8.97 5.64
CA VAL A 210 11.05 9.26 6.98
C VAL A 210 9.63 8.72 7.13
N TYR A 211 8.86 8.60 6.04
CA TYR A 211 7.59 7.88 6.07
C TYR A 211 7.76 6.45 6.59
N GLY A 212 8.78 5.74 6.09
CA GLY A 212 9.11 4.39 6.51
C GLY A 212 9.56 4.32 7.97
N VAL A 213 10.37 5.28 8.41
CA VAL A 213 10.79 5.39 9.83
C VAL A 213 9.57 5.55 10.74
N LYS A 214 8.63 6.44 10.40
CA LYS A 214 7.41 6.68 11.19
C LYS A 214 6.50 5.47 11.25
N MET A 215 6.32 4.77 10.13
CA MET A 215 5.54 3.53 10.13
C MET A 215 6.24 2.42 10.92
N LYS A 216 7.57 2.28 10.83
CA LYS A 216 8.33 1.30 11.60
C LYS A 216 8.19 1.55 13.11
N GLU A 217 8.29 2.81 13.55
CA GLU A 217 8.05 3.21 14.95
C GLU A 217 6.64 2.80 15.42
N ALA A 218 5.61 3.04 14.60
CA ALA A 218 4.24 2.66 14.93
C ALA A 218 4.05 1.13 14.99
N CYS A 219 4.57 0.39 14.00
CA CYS A 219 4.51 -1.07 13.99
C CYS A 219 5.23 -1.68 15.19
N ASP A 220 6.42 -1.17 15.56
CA ASP A 220 7.16 -1.66 16.72
C ASP A 220 6.40 -1.44 18.02
N ALA A 221 5.76 -0.27 18.17
CA ALA A 221 4.92 0.03 19.33
C ALA A 221 3.71 -0.92 19.44
N ALA A 222 3.16 -1.37 18.31
CA ALA A 222 2.04 -2.32 18.25
C ALA A 222 2.47 -3.80 18.24
N GLY A 223 3.78 -4.10 18.18
CA GLY A 223 4.29 -5.46 18.07
C GLY A 223 4.04 -6.12 16.70
N VAL A 224 3.86 -5.33 15.65
CA VAL A 224 3.65 -5.81 14.27
C VAL A 224 5.00 -6.10 13.61
N GLU A 225 5.14 -7.27 12.98
CA GLU A 225 6.35 -7.59 12.22
C GLU A 225 6.51 -6.62 11.04
N CYS A 226 7.44 -5.68 11.17
CA CYS A 226 7.70 -4.66 10.17
C CYS A 226 9.19 -4.59 9.85
N HIS A 227 9.54 -4.64 8.56
CA HIS A 227 10.91 -4.53 8.06
C HIS A 227 11.06 -3.25 7.26
N LEU A 228 12.13 -2.50 7.50
CA LEU A 228 12.43 -1.26 6.79
C LEU A 228 13.82 -1.37 6.15
N LEU A 229 13.88 -1.16 4.84
CA LEU A 229 15.13 -1.16 4.08
C LEU A 229 15.40 0.24 3.54
N ILE A 230 16.44 0.88 4.08
CA ILE A 230 16.93 2.19 3.64
C ILE A 230 18.45 2.05 3.48
N PRO A 231 19.00 2.15 2.25
CA PRO A 231 20.44 2.02 2.04
C PRO A 231 21.25 2.92 2.99
N GLY A 232 22.19 2.31 3.72
CA GLY A 232 23.06 3.00 4.68
C GLY A 232 22.40 3.43 6.00
N THR A 233 21.09 3.21 6.17
CA THR A 233 20.34 3.69 7.36
C THR A 233 19.59 2.57 8.08
N SER A 234 18.98 1.64 7.35
CA SER A 234 18.15 0.58 7.93
C SER A 234 18.22 -0.70 7.09
N THR A 235 18.29 -1.84 7.76
CA THR A 235 18.34 -3.17 7.17
C THR A 235 17.40 -4.11 7.92
N SER A 236 17.07 -5.24 7.30
CA SER A 236 16.45 -6.37 7.97
C SER A 236 17.47 -7.49 8.10
N GLU A 237 17.47 -8.17 9.25
CA GLU A 237 18.32 -9.34 9.50
C GLU A 237 17.92 -10.53 8.61
N LYS A 238 16.64 -10.62 8.23
CA LYS A 238 16.09 -11.77 7.49
C LYS A 238 15.89 -11.49 6.00
N TYR A 239 15.53 -10.26 5.63
CA TYR A 239 15.11 -9.95 4.26
C TYR A 239 15.94 -8.84 3.61
N THR A 240 16.41 -9.11 2.41
CA THR A 240 17.16 -8.14 1.60
C THR A 240 16.31 -7.51 0.49
N SER A 241 15.10 -8.00 0.26
CA SER A 241 14.22 -7.52 -0.82
C SER A 241 12.74 -7.76 -0.50
N ALA A 242 11.87 -6.99 -1.16
CA ALA A 242 10.43 -7.21 -1.15
C ALA A 242 10.04 -8.61 -1.64
N THR A 243 10.70 -9.10 -2.69
CA THR A 243 10.42 -10.41 -3.30
C THR A 243 10.71 -11.56 -2.35
N THR A 244 11.87 -11.56 -1.68
CA THR A 244 12.22 -12.62 -0.73
C THR A 244 11.29 -12.64 0.46
N PHE A 245 10.87 -11.47 0.96
CA PHE A 245 9.88 -11.35 2.02
C PHE A 245 8.51 -11.91 1.59
N LEU A 246 7.96 -11.46 0.46
CA LEU A 246 6.64 -11.91 0.03
C LEU A 246 6.59 -13.40 -0.28
N LEU A 247 7.65 -13.96 -0.88
CA LEU A 247 7.75 -15.40 -1.11
C LEU A 247 7.78 -16.19 0.20
N ASP A 248 8.52 -15.72 1.22
CA ASP A 248 8.52 -16.35 2.54
C ASP A 248 7.10 -16.37 3.14
N LYS A 249 6.40 -15.23 3.13
CA LYS A 249 5.05 -15.14 3.71
C LYS A 249 4.00 -15.94 2.93
N LEU A 250 4.03 -15.91 1.61
CA LEU A 250 3.05 -16.64 0.77
C LEU A 250 3.29 -18.16 0.75
N LEU A 251 4.53 -18.62 0.98
CA LEU A 251 4.88 -20.04 0.86
C LEU A 251 5.06 -20.76 2.19
N ALA A 252 5.07 -20.05 3.32
CA ALA A 252 5.22 -20.62 4.67
C ALA A 252 4.17 -21.71 5.03
N GLY A 253 3.05 -21.78 4.30
CA GLY A 253 1.97 -22.76 4.50
C GLY A 253 2.00 -24.00 3.60
N LYS A 254 3.02 -24.22 2.75
CA LYS A 254 3.18 -25.48 2.01
C LYS A 254 3.62 -26.60 2.95
N LYS A 255 2.69 -27.19 3.70
CA LYS A 255 2.83 -28.53 4.28
C LYS A 255 2.00 -29.51 3.48
#